data_AF-A0A349PQG9-F1
#
_entry.id   AF-A0A349PQG9-F1
#
_cell.length_a   1.000
_cell.length_b   1.000
_cell.length_c   1.000
_cell.angle_alpha   90.00
_cell.angle_beta   90.00
_cell.angle_gamma   90.00
#
_symmetry.space_group_name_H-M   'P 1'
#
loop_
_entity.id
_entity.type
_entity.pdbx_description
1 polymer ?
#
loop_
_entity_poly.entity_id
_entity_poly.type
_entity_poly.pdbx_seq_one_letter_code
_entity_poly.pdbx_strand_id
1 'polypeptide(L)' 'MSERWKFQIKKGVIWGLMVSFIMATLDMIDMTFEDAFLSRKNLIRIFIMVVCGIFIVGYYSWKKKIKSEKLD' A
#
# COMPACT_ATOMS: atom_id res chain seq x y z
N MET A 1 3.15 -8.18 -18.65
CA MET A 1 2.20 -7.90 -17.55
C MET A 1 1.05 -7.05 -18.09
N SER A 2 -0.21 -7.44 -17.88
CA SER A 2 -1.38 -6.68 -18.35
C SER A 2 -1.42 -5.27 -17.76
N GLU A 3 -2.07 -4.32 -18.44
CA GLU A 3 -2.25 -2.94 -17.95
C GLU A 3 -2.93 -2.87 -16.58
N ARG A 4 -3.92 -3.76 -16.36
CA ARG A 4 -4.57 -3.94 -15.06
C ARG A 4 -3.55 -4.14 -13.95
N TRP A 5 -2.71 -5.15 -14.11
CA TRP A 5 -1.71 -5.51 -13.11
C TRP A 5 -0.70 -4.37 -12.91
N LYS A 6 -0.29 -3.67 -13.98
CA LYS A 6 0.63 -2.52 -13.87
C LYS A 6 0.02 -1.39 -13.04
N PHE A 7 -1.25 -1.06 -13.30
CA PHE A 7 -1.97 -0.03 -12.56
C PHE A 7 -2.21 -0.43 -11.10
N GLN A 8 -2.65 -1.66 -10.89
CA GLN A 8 -2.96 -2.22 -9.57
C GLN A 8 -1.72 -2.24 -8.66
N ILE A 9 -0.58 -2.72 -9.17
CA ILE A 9 0.68 -2.70 -8.42
C ILE A 9 1.12 -1.27 -8.16
N LYS A 10 1.14 -0.38 -9.17
CA LYS A 10 1.58 1.01 -8.99
C LYS A 10 0.77 1.74 -7.93
N LYS A 11 -0.57 1.69 -8.01
CA LYS A 11 -1.44 2.39 -7.06
C LYS A 11 -1.42 1.74 -5.68
N GLY A 12 -1.44 0.41 -5.62
CA GLY A 12 -1.48 -0.32 -4.37
C GLY A 12 -0.18 -0.26 -3.58
N VAL A 13 0.97 -0.35 -4.25
CA VAL A 13 2.28 -0.19 -3.61
C VAL A 13 2.44 1.22 -3.04
N ILE A 14 2.11 2.26 -3.82
CA ILE A 14 2.19 3.65 -3.35
C ILE A 14 1.34 3.84 -2.09
N TRP A 15 0.09 3.35 -2.11
CA TRP A 15 -0.80 3.45 -0.97
C TRP A 15 -0.29 2.65 0.24
N GLY A 16 0.11 1.40 0.03
CA GLY A 16 0.57 0.53 1.11
C GLY A 16 1.86 1.02 1.77
N LEU A 17 2.79 1.57 1.00
CA LEU A 17 4.00 2.21 1.53
C LEU A 17 3.67 3.50 2.29
N MET A 18 2.77 4.33 1.76
CA MET A 18 2.35 5.57 2.42
C MET A 18 1.71 5.30 3.79
N VAL A 19 0.77 4.35 3.85
CA VAL A 19 0.11 3.96 5.12
C VAL A 19 1.12 3.37 6.09
N SER A 20 1.99 2.49 5.61
CA SER A 20 3.05 1.89 6.41
C SER A 20 3.99 2.93 7.00
N PHE A 21 4.38 3.93 6.20
CA PHE A 21 5.23 5.03 6.63
C PHE A 21 4.55 5.88 7.71
N ILE A 22 3.29 6.26 7.50
CA ILE A 22 2.51 7.01 8.50
C ILE A 22 2.43 6.24 9.82
N MET A 23 2.11 4.93 9.77
CA MET A 23 2.06 4.13 10.99
C MET A 23 3.42 4.03 11.69
N ALA A 24 4.50 3.85 10.93
CA ALA A 24 5.84 3.82 11.52
C ALA A 24 6.22 5.16 12.15
N THR A 25 5.84 6.29 11.55
CA THR A 25 6.03 7.63 12.15
C THR A 25 5.21 7.82 13.43
N LEU A 26 3.99 7.26 13.51
CA LEU A 26 3.20 7.28 14.75
C LEU A 26 3.83 6.39 15.82
N ASP A 27 4.31 5.20 15.45
CA ASP A 27 4.99 4.28 16.37
C ASP A 27 6.27 4.93 16.94
N MET A 28 6.94 5.81 16.19
CA MET A 28 8.11 6.55 16.68
C MET A 28 7.84 7.49 17.88
N ILE A 29 6.58 7.74 18.22
CA ILE A 29 6.21 8.46 19.45
C ILE A 29 6.58 7.62 20.69
N ASP A 30 6.44 6.29 20.60
CA ASP A 30 6.61 5.36 21.72
C ASP A 30 7.89 4.51 21.60
N MET A 31 8.46 4.36 20.40
CA MET A 31 9.62 3.50 20.13
C MET A 31 10.69 4.17 19.25
N THR A 32 11.93 3.66 19.32
CA THR A 32 13.06 4.20 18.57
C THR A 32 12.92 3.93 17.06
N PHE A 33 13.57 4.74 16.22
CA PHE A 33 13.51 4.61 14.75
C PHE A 33 13.84 3.18 14.26
N GLU A 34 14.88 2.57 14.84
CA GLU A 34 15.28 1.19 14.51
C GLU A 34 14.17 0.18 14.80
N ASP A 35 13.50 0.29 15.94
CA ASP A 35 12.40 -0.62 16.26
C ASP A 35 11.18 -0.36 15.37
N ALA A 36 10.86 0.90 15.08
CA ALA A 36 9.73 1.26 14.23
C ALA A 36 9.87 0.76 12.77
N PHE A 37 11.07 0.83 12.19
CA PHE A 37 11.30 0.49 10.78
C PHE A 37 12.03 -0.83 10.53
N LEU A 38 12.96 -1.22 11.40
CA LEU A 38 13.88 -2.35 11.19
C LEU A 38 13.52 -3.58 12.02
N SER A 39 12.55 -3.49 12.93
CA SER A 39 12.02 -4.65 13.63
C SER A 39 11.37 -5.63 12.64
N ARG A 40 11.70 -6.92 12.79
CA ARG A 40 11.14 -8.01 11.97
C ARG A 40 9.60 -7.99 11.94
N LYS A 41 8.97 -7.68 13.07
CA LYS A 41 7.50 -7.58 13.17
C LYS A 41 6.95 -6.45 12.29
N ASN A 42 7.60 -5.29 12.33
CA ASN A 42 7.18 -4.12 11.57
C ASN A 42 7.43 -4.31 10.07
N LEU A 43 8.53 -4.93 9.67
CA LEU A 43 8.78 -5.29 8.27
C LEU A 43 7.70 -6.24 7.71
N ILE A 44 7.27 -7.24 8.49
CA ILE A 44 6.15 -8.12 8.10
C ILE A 44 4.85 -7.33 7.99
N ARG A 45 4.57 -6.41 8.93
CA ARG A 45 3.39 -5.53 8.88
C ARG A 45 3.38 -4.67 7.62
N ILE A 46 4.51 -4.06 7.27
CA ILE A 46 4.69 -3.26 6.05
C ILE A 46 4.42 -4.11 4.82
N PHE A 47 4.98 -5.32 4.76
CA PHE A 47 4.75 -6.24 3.65
C PHE A 47 3.26 -6.57 3.50
N ILE A 48 2.58 -6.91 4.59
CA ILE A 48 1.13 -7.18 4.59
C ILE A 48 0.35 -5.95 4.11
N MET A 49 0.69 -4.76 4.59
CA MET A 49 0.02 -3.51 4.18
C MET A 49 0.22 -3.20 2.69
N VAL A 50 1.41 -3.46 2.13
CA VAL A 50 1.67 -3.33 0.69
C VAL A 50 0.84 -4.34 -0.11
N VAL A 51 0.81 -5.60 0.32
CA VAL A 51 -0.02 -6.63 -0.33
C VAL A 51 -1.50 -6.26 -0.28
N CYS A 52 -2.01 -5.84 0.88
CA CYS A 52 -3.37 -5.33 1.05
C CYS A 52 -3.64 -4.11 0.15
N GLY A 53 -2.70 -3.16 0.06
CA GLY A 53 -2.79 -2.01 -0.83
C GLY A 53 -2.94 -2.43 -2.29
N ILE A 54 -2.16 -3.41 -2.75
CA ILE A 54 -2.25 -3.96 -4.11
C ILE A 54 -3.60 -4.63 -4.37
N PHE A 55 -4.06 -5.50 -3.48
CA PHE A 55 -5.28 -6.28 -3.71
C PHE A 55 -6.57 -5.51 -3.46
N ILE A 56 -6.59 -4.61 -2.48
CA ILE A 56 -7.78 -3.83 -2.13
C ILE A 56 -7.76 -2.54 -2.93
N VAL A 57 -6.85 -1.62 -2.60
CA VAL A 57 -6.85 -0.25 -3.15
C VAL A 57 -6.54 -0.26 -4.65
N GLY A 58 -5.54 -1.04 -5.08
CA GLY A 58 -5.19 -1.17 -6.48
C GLY A 58 -6.33 -1.75 -7.33
N TYR A 59 -7.02 -2.78 -6.83
CA TYR A 59 -8.15 -3.39 -7.53
C TYR A 59 -9.37 -2.48 -7.58
N TYR A 60 -9.76 -1.87 -6.46
CA TYR A 60 -10.86 -0.90 -6.42
C TYR A 60 -10.60 0.29 -7.33
N SER A 61 -9.36 0.81 -7.33
CA SER A 61 -8.96 1.91 -8.21
C SER A 61 -9.04 1.52 -9.68
N TRP A 62 -8.64 0.30 -10.04
CA TRP A 62 -8.76 -0.23 -11.40
C TRP A 62 -10.22 -0.36 -11.82
N LYS A 63 -11.08 -0.90 -10.94
CA LYS A 63 -12.52 -1.01 -11.19
C LYS A 63 -13.15 0.37 -11.41
N LYS A 64 -12.74 1.37 -10.63
CA LYS A 64 -13.17 2.76 -10.79
C LYS A 64 -12.73 3.36 -12.13
N LYS A 65 -11.47 3.13 -12.55
CA LYS A 65 -10.95 3.57 -13.85
C LYS A 65 -11.78 3.01 -15.01
N ILE A 66 -11.98 1.69 -15.04
CA ILE A 66 -12.80 1.05 -16.10
C ILE A 66 -14.24 1.57 -16.10
N LYS A 67 -14.82 1.84 -14.93
CA LYS A 67 -16.19 2.39 -14.86
C LYS A 67 -16.25 3.79 -15.47
N SER A 68 -15.24 4.63 -15.24
CA SER A 68 -15.14 5.96 -15.86
C SER A 68 -15.03 5.86 -17.38
N GLU A 69 -14.14 5.00 -17.87
CA GLU A 69 -13.90 4.80 -19.31
C GLU A 69 -15.09 4.16 -20.06
N LYS A 70 -16.09 3.65 -19.34
CA LYS A 70 -17.34 3.13 -19.93
C LYS A 70 -18.49 4.13 -19.91
N LEU A 71 -18.35 5.22 -19.16
CA LEU A 71 -19.36 6.28 -19.03
C LEU A 71 -19.08 7.47 -19.96
N ASP A 72 -17.85 7.58 -20.45
CA ASP A 72 -17.41 8.46 -21.55
C ASP A 72 -17.47 7.71 -22.89
#